data_AF-A0A352VWA5-F1
#
_entry.id   AF-A0A352VWA5-F1
#
_cell.length_a   1.000
_cell.length_b   1.000
_cell.length_c   1.000
_cell.angle_alpha   90.00
_cell.angle_beta   90.00
_cell.angle_gamma   90.00
#
_symmetry.space_group_name_H-M   'P 1'
#
loop_
_entity.id
_entity.type
_entity.pdbx_description
1 polymer ?
#
loop_
_entity_poly.entity_id
_entity_poly.type
_entity_poly.pdbx_seq_one_letter_code
_entity_poly.pdbx_strand_id
1 'polypeptide(L)'
;MSTLLNTYKPNYSVHPGEYLDDVLESREIKQRELADRMGITENYLSNLLHGKKPVGPDTAIKLERVLGISASIWNNLNANYKLFEAEQKEKESLSDKINWVKEFPIAWMKKLGIIPETIKNDELIKPVLDFFGVSSPEIWDSFYKKEIVSYRKSDCFTSHLKASASWLRAGIIKSGRIETLSYNSEIFKNYLDKIKDLTVKDVIEFEPEMKKLCAEAGIALVFVPEPPDVHIYGATKWLGANKAMICLSLRHKSDDQFWFSFFHEAAHVLLHDKRNTFIDDEGLDQDEKEKEANRFSRNILIADKEYNEFVRRGKFYPNDIISFSSKQRVATGVVVGFLQHDEKIPYKWHNKLKKRYEIIPGV
;
A
#
# COMPACT_ATOMS: atom_id res chain seq x y z
N MET A 1 14.69 1.77 -1.16
CA MET A 1 15.33 0.44 -1.21
C MET A 1 15.44 -0.08 0.21
N SER A 2 14.70 -1.14 0.58
CA SER A 2 15.07 -1.91 1.76
C SER A 2 16.36 -2.62 1.39
N THR A 3 17.48 -2.18 1.95
CA THR A 3 18.72 -2.97 1.94
C THR A 3 18.32 -4.38 2.37
N LEU A 4 18.40 -5.35 1.44
CA LEU A 4 18.44 -6.76 1.77
C LEU A 4 19.75 -6.99 2.53
N LEU A 5 19.77 -6.53 3.79
CA LEU A 5 20.73 -6.99 4.77
C LEU A 5 20.56 -8.50 4.78
N ASN A 6 21.63 -9.23 4.49
CA ASN A 6 21.70 -10.66 4.78
C ASN A 6 21.55 -10.80 6.30
N THR A 7 20.32 -10.87 6.78
CA THR A 7 20.03 -11.09 8.19
C THR A 7 20.26 -12.56 8.47
N TYR A 8 21.25 -12.86 9.31
CA TYR A 8 21.46 -14.20 9.85
C TYR A 8 20.22 -14.61 10.64
N LYS A 9 19.38 -15.44 10.02
CA LYS A 9 18.19 -16.05 10.62
C LYS A 9 18.34 -17.57 10.54
N PRO A 10 19.04 -18.19 11.49
CA PRO A 10 19.13 -19.64 11.53
C PRO A 10 17.73 -20.23 11.70
N ASN A 11 17.45 -21.33 11.01
CA ASN A 11 16.21 -22.09 11.13
C ASN A 11 16.19 -23.01 12.37
N TYR A 12 17.12 -22.79 13.30
CA TYR A 12 17.26 -23.48 14.56
C TYR A 12 17.73 -22.47 15.61
N SER A 13 17.39 -22.71 16.87
CA SER A 13 17.97 -22.00 18.01
C SER A 13 18.49 -23.03 19.00
N VAL A 14 19.71 -22.82 19.50
CA VAL A 14 20.28 -23.66 20.55
C VAL A 14 19.58 -23.34 21.86
N HIS A 15 19.13 -24.38 22.55
CA HIS A 15 18.54 -24.19 23.87
C HIS A 15 19.66 -23.81 24.87
N PRO A 16 19.47 -22.80 25.76
CA PRO A 16 20.50 -22.42 26.74
C PRO A 16 21.00 -23.58 27.60
N GLY A 17 20.11 -24.53 27.89
CA GLY A 17 20.41 -25.74 28.63
C GLY A 17 21.27 -26.73 27.85
N GLU A 18 21.09 -26.86 26.52
CA GLU A 18 21.96 -27.68 25.67
C GLU A 18 23.37 -27.07 25.63
N TYR A 19 23.47 -25.76 25.41
CA TYR A 19 24.76 -25.07 25.45
C TYR A 19 25.43 -25.17 26.83
N LEU A 20 24.65 -25.13 27.91
CA LEU A 20 25.17 -25.33 29.25
C LEU A 20 25.69 -26.75 29.46
N ASP A 21 25.01 -27.77 28.93
CA ASP A 21 25.45 -29.16 28.99
C ASP A 21 26.78 -29.35 28.24
N ASP A 22 26.92 -28.79 27.04
CA ASP A 22 28.17 -28.79 26.25
C ASP A 22 29.34 -28.12 27.01
N VAL A 23 29.05 -27.00 27.70
CA VAL A 23 30.05 -26.29 28.52
C VAL A 23 30.46 -27.12 29.74
N LEU A 24 29.55 -27.89 30.33
CA LEU A 24 29.85 -28.77 31.46
C LEU A 24 30.67 -29.98 31.03
N GLU A 25 30.30 -30.61 29.91
CA GLU A 25 31.03 -31.75 29.34
C GLU A 25 32.47 -31.35 28.95
N SER A 26 32.64 -30.24 28.23
CA SER A 26 33.96 -29.76 27.79
C SER A 26 34.90 -29.34 28.93
N ARG A 27 34.36 -29.04 30.11
CA ARG A 27 35.13 -28.66 31.31
C ARG A 27 35.16 -29.76 32.37
N GLU A 28 34.57 -30.92 32.08
CA GLU A 28 34.45 -32.05 33.00
C GLU A 28 33.78 -31.67 34.36
N ILE A 29 32.90 -30.66 34.35
CA ILE A 29 32.19 -30.19 35.55
C ILE A 29 30.89 -30.99 35.70
N LYS A 30 30.70 -31.63 36.86
CA LYS A 30 29.45 -32.36 37.14
C LYS A 30 28.30 -31.40 37.46
N GLN A 31 27.07 -31.75 37.08
CA GLN A 31 25.88 -30.93 37.35
C GLN A 31 25.74 -30.58 38.85
N ARG A 32 25.90 -31.57 39.74
CA ARG A 32 25.88 -31.34 41.19
C ARG A 32 26.90 -30.30 41.65
N GLU A 33 28.12 -30.37 41.12
CA GLU A 33 29.17 -29.42 41.43
C GLU A 33 28.84 -28.01 40.94
N LEU A 34 28.28 -27.86 39.73
CA LEU A 34 27.82 -26.56 39.25
C LEU A 34 26.70 -26.00 40.14
N ALA A 35 25.73 -26.83 40.52
CA ALA A 35 24.61 -26.42 41.37
C ALA A 35 25.11 -25.86 42.71
N ASP A 36 26.07 -26.56 43.34
CA ASP A 36 26.72 -26.13 44.58
C ASP A 36 27.46 -24.79 44.39
N ARG A 37 28.27 -24.65 43.31
CA ARG A 37 29.00 -23.40 43.00
C ARG A 37 28.08 -22.21 42.73
N MET A 38 26.88 -22.45 42.18
CA MET A 38 25.88 -21.42 41.89
C MET A 38 24.97 -21.10 43.08
N GLY A 39 25.00 -21.91 44.15
CA GLY A 39 24.07 -21.81 45.27
C GLY A 39 22.61 -22.02 44.84
N ILE A 40 22.36 -23.02 43.99
CA ILE A 40 21.02 -23.43 43.54
C ILE A 40 20.84 -24.93 43.78
N THR A 41 19.60 -25.41 43.76
CA THR A 41 19.37 -26.86 43.88
C THR A 41 19.73 -27.59 42.60
N GLU A 42 20.21 -28.83 42.71
CA GLU A 42 20.49 -29.71 41.57
C GLU A 42 19.23 -29.90 40.69
N ASN A 43 18.04 -29.98 41.31
CA ASN A 43 16.77 -30.00 40.59
C ASN A 43 16.53 -28.70 39.79
N TYR A 44 16.85 -27.53 40.33
CA TYR A 44 16.73 -26.27 39.59
C TYR A 44 17.67 -26.25 38.37
N LEU A 45 18.93 -26.66 38.56
CA LEU A 45 19.89 -26.78 37.46
C LEU A 45 19.45 -27.79 36.40
N SER A 46 18.98 -28.96 36.81
CA SER A 46 18.46 -29.99 35.91
C SER A 46 17.29 -29.45 35.07
N ASN A 47 16.39 -28.66 35.66
CA ASN A 47 15.31 -28.02 34.90
C ASN A 47 15.79 -26.94 33.91
N LEU A 48 16.92 -26.27 34.18
CA LEU A 48 17.54 -25.35 33.21
C LEU A 48 18.13 -26.13 32.03
N LEU A 49 18.85 -27.22 32.30
CA LEU A 49 19.47 -28.07 31.27
C LEU A 49 18.41 -28.66 30.32
N HIS A 50 17.31 -29.17 30.86
CA HIS A 50 16.21 -29.75 30.08
C HIS A 50 15.22 -28.72 29.52
N GLY A 51 15.49 -27.42 29.63
CA GLY A 51 14.62 -26.35 29.09
C GLY A 51 13.24 -26.20 29.71
N LYS A 52 13.03 -26.82 30.87
CA LYS A 52 11.81 -26.65 31.67
C LYS A 52 11.78 -25.30 32.39
N LYS A 53 12.94 -24.67 32.59
CA LYS A 53 13.06 -23.32 33.15
C LYS A 53 13.95 -22.45 32.28
N PRO A 54 13.57 -21.18 32.06
CA PRO A 54 14.41 -20.25 31.32
C PRO A 54 15.62 -19.81 32.13
N VAL A 55 16.70 -19.48 31.42
CA VAL A 55 17.83 -18.77 32.03
C VAL A 55 17.46 -17.29 32.14
N GLY A 56 17.07 -16.88 33.35
CA GLY A 56 16.80 -15.48 33.66
C GLY A 56 18.08 -14.70 34.00
N PRO A 57 18.00 -13.35 34.13
CA PRO A 57 19.16 -12.50 34.37
C PRO A 57 19.99 -12.89 35.60
N ASP A 58 19.34 -13.21 36.73
CA ASP A 58 20.04 -13.61 37.96
C ASP A 58 20.80 -14.94 37.79
N THR A 59 20.19 -15.90 37.10
CA THR A 59 20.82 -17.18 36.76
C THR A 59 21.99 -16.99 35.80
N ALA A 60 21.85 -16.10 34.82
CA ALA A 60 22.91 -15.75 33.88
C ALA A 60 24.13 -15.12 34.58
N ILE A 61 23.92 -14.21 35.55
CA ILE A 61 25.00 -13.63 36.37
C ILE A 61 25.70 -14.70 37.21
N LYS A 62 24.95 -15.64 37.79
CA LYS A 62 25.52 -16.77 38.53
C LYS A 62 26.37 -17.67 37.61
N LEU A 63 25.85 -18.01 36.43
CA LEU A 63 26.59 -18.79 35.42
C LEU A 63 27.86 -18.07 34.98
N GLU A 64 27.81 -16.75 34.77
CA GLU A 64 29.00 -15.95 34.44
C GLU A 64 30.07 -16.01 35.53
N ARG A 65 29.68 -15.86 36.79
CA ARG A 65 30.62 -15.94 37.92
C ARG A 65 31.30 -17.29 38.03
N VAL A 66 30.60 -18.38 37.70
CA VAL A 66 31.13 -19.75 37.84
C VAL A 66 31.86 -20.23 36.59
N LEU A 67 31.38 -19.87 35.40
CA LEU A 67 31.86 -20.38 34.12
C LEU A 67 32.66 -19.34 33.32
N GLY A 68 32.68 -18.07 33.73
CA GLY A 68 33.37 -17.00 33.00
C GLY A 68 32.75 -16.65 31.64
N ILE A 69 31.55 -17.16 31.33
CA ILE A 69 30.80 -16.85 30.11
C ILE A 69 29.81 -15.75 30.44
N SER A 70 29.92 -14.60 29.75
CA SER A 70 29.10 -13.41 29.98
C SER A 70 27.61 -13.73 30.16
N ALA A 71 26.97 -13.11 31.16
CA ALA A 71 25.52 -13.20 31.38
C ALA A 71 24.72 -12.76 30.15
N SER A 72 25.27 -11.85 29.33
CA SER A 72 24.63 -11.43 28.08
C SER A 72 24.49 -12.57 27.07
N ILE A 73 25.47 -13.48 27.00
CA ILE A 73 25.43 -14.64 26.10
C ILE A 73 24.28 -15.57 26.49
N TRP A 74 24.16 -15.90 27.77
CA TRP A 74 23.09 -16.74 28.31
C TRP A 74 21.69 -16.15 28.07
N ASN A 75 21.53 -14.85 28.35
CA ASN A 75 20.26 -14.16 28.13
C ASN A 75 19.89 -14.12 26.64
N ASN A 76 20.86 -13.87 25.76
CA ASN A 76 20.64 -13.86 24.31
C ASN A 76 20.25 -15.25 23.78
N LEU A 77 20.91 -16.32 24.25
CA LEU A 77 20.52 -17.70 23.90
C LEU A 77 19.07 -17.97 24.32
N ASN A 78 18.69 -17.58 25.54
CA ASN A 78 17.33 -17.80 26.05
C ASN A 78 16.29 -16.98 25.30
N ALA A 79 16.59 -15.72 24.98
CA ALA A 79 15.71 -14.85 24.20
C ALA A 79 15.52 -15.40 22.77
N ASN A 80 16.61 -15.79 22.11
CA ASN A 80 16.57 -16.37 20.76
C ASN A 80 15.78 -17.67 20.72
N TYR A 81 15.99 -18.56 21.70
CA TYR A 81 15.25 -19.83 21.76
C TYR A 81 13.74 -19.60 21.97
N LYS A 82 13.37 -18.73 22.91
CA LYS A 82 11.95 -18.40 23.15
C LYS A 82 11.29 -17.76 21.94
N LEU A 83 12.00 -16.88 21.24
CA LEU A 83 11.50 -16.28 20.00
C LEU A 83 11.28 -17.35 18.94
N PHE A 84 12.24 -18.26 18.75
CA PHE A 84 12.11 -19.39 17.83
C PHE A 84 10.90 -20.26 18.17
N GLU A 85 10.71 -20.64 19.44
CA GLU A 85 9.56 -21.44 19.88
C GLU A 85 8.22 -20.73 19.64
N ALA A 86 8.17 -19.41 19.86
CA ALA A 86 7.00 -18.59 19.57
C ALA A 86 6.70 -18.51 18.06
N GLU A 87 7.72 -18.34 17.22
CA GLU A 87 7.58 -18.34 15.76
C GLU A 87 7.09 -19.70 15.22
N GLN A 88 7.54 -20.83 15.80
CA GLN A 88 7.02 -22.15 15.41
C GLN A 88 5.55 -22.32 15.79
N LYS A 89 5.17 -21.95 17.02
CA LYS A 89 3.76 -21.96 17.46
C LYS A 89 2.87 -21.08 16.59
N GLU A 90 3.36 -19.90 16.22
CA GLU A 90 2.66 -19.02 15.28
C GLU A 90 2.49 -19.71 13.93
N LYS A 91 3.55 -20.28 13.36
CA LYS A 91 3.51 -20.99 12.07
C LYS A 91 2.48 -22.13 12.08
N GLU A 92 2.46 -22.93 13.14
CA GLU A 92 1.47 -23.99 13.35
C GLU A 92 0.04 -23.42 13.43
N SER A 93 -0.17 -22.34 14.17
CA SER A 93 -1.50 -21.72 14.29
C SER A 93 -2.04 -21.13 12.97
N LEU A 94 -1.13 -20.81 12.04
CA LEU A 94 -1.45 -20.22 10.75
C LEU A 94 -1.61 -21.27 9.64
N SER A 95 -1.15 -22.51 9.82
CA SER A 95 -1.16 -23.54 8.75
C SER A 95 -2.53 -23.76 8.13
N ASP A 96 -3.58 -23.68 8.95
CA ASP A 96 -4.97 -23.92 8.53
C ASP A 96 -5.63 -22.70 7.89
N LYS A 97 -4.96 -21.54 7.91
CA LYS A 97 -5.48 -20.27 7.40
C LYS A 97 -5.04 -19.96 5.97
N ILE A 98 -4.45 -20.93 5.27
CA ILE A 98 -3.98 -20.73 3.88
C ILE A 98 -5.08 -20.26 2.92
N ASN A 99 -6.32 -20.69 3.13
CA ASN A 99 -7.45 -20.28 2.28
C ASN A 99 -7.73 -18.79 2.37
N TRP A 100 -7.48 -18.16 3.52
CA TRP A 100 -7.63 -16.71 3.69
C TRP A 100 -6.72 -15.92 2.75
N VAL A 101 -5.50 -16.42 2.50
CA VAL A 101 -4.51 -15.81 1.59
C VAL A 101 -4.91 -15.95 0.13
N LYS A 102 -5.53 -17.07 -0.26
CA LYS A 102 -5.87 -17.36 -1.66
C LYS A 102 -6.86 -16.36 -2.26
N GLU A 103 -7.62 -15.66 -1.43
CA GLU A 103 -8.56 -14.61 -1.86
C GLU A 103 -7.88 -13.26 -2.16
N PHE A 104 -6.59 -13.09 -1.82
CA PHE A 104 -5.82 -11.89 -2.17
C PHE A 104 -5.21 -12.03 -3.58
N PRO A 105 -4.93 -10.90 -4.27
CA PRO A 105 -4.34 -10.92 -5.60
C PRO A 105 -2.81 -11.18 -5.53
N ILE A 106 -2.40 -12.38 -5.07
CA ILE A 106 -1.01 -12.73 -4.77
C ILE A 106 -0.08 -12.56 -5.97
N ALA A 107 -0.50 -12.95 -7.17
CA ALA A 107 0.30 -12.79 -8.38
C ALA A 107 0.59 -11.30 -8.68
N TRP A 108 -0.41 -10.43 -8.49
CA TRP A 108 -0.26 -8.99 -8.62
C TRP A 108 0.67 -8.42 -7.53
N MET A 109 0.52 -8.89 -6.28
CA MET A 109 1.40 -8.46 -5.17
C MET A 109 2.86 -8.85 -5.43
N LYS A 110 3.11 -10.07 -5.94
CA LYS A 110 4.45 -10.52 -6.35
C LYS A 110 5.02 -9.65 -7.47
N LYS A 111 4.25 -9.42 -8.54
CA LYS A 111 4.66 -8.59 -9.69
C LYS A 111 5.03 -7.15 -9.30
N LEU A 112 4.36 -6.59 -8.29
CA LEU A 112 4.68 -5.25 -7.78
C LEU A 112 5.81 -5.23 -6.75
N GLY A 113 6.41 -6.38 -6.42
CA GLY A 113 7.45 -6.48 -5.39
C GLY A 113 6.95 -6.21 -3.97
N ILE A 114 5.64 -6.30 -3.73
CA ILE A 114 5.04 -6.14 -2.41
C ILE A 114 5.40 -7.33 -1.52
N ILE A 115 5.37 -8.52 -2.10
CA ILE A 115 5.81 -9.78 -1.47
C ILE A 115 6.86 -10.46 -2.34
N PRO A 116 7.82 -11.22 -1.76
CA PRO A 116 8.85 -11.89 -2.54
C PRO A 116 8.28 -12.89 -3.55
N GLU A 117 8.81 -12.91 -4.77
CA GLU A 117 8.36 -13.85 -5.81
C GLU A 117 8.62 -15.32 -5.43
N THR A 118 9.74 -15.57 -4.75
CA THR A 118 10.26 -16.89 -4.38
C THR A 118 9.54 -17.55 -3.20
N ILE A 119 8.63 -16.83 -2.52
CA ILE A 119 8.00 -17.37 -1.32
C ILE A 119 7.03 -18.50 -1.65
N LYS A 120 7.11 -19.57 -0.85
CA LYS A 120 6.23 -20.74 -0.94
C LYS A 120 4.82 -20.40 -0.46
N ASN A 121 3.84 -21.17 -0.93
CA ASN A 121 2.43 -20.90 -0.65
C ASN A 121 2.11 -20.95 0.85
N ASP A 122 2.65 -21.92 1.57
CA ASP A 122 2.48 -22.12 3.02
C ASP A 122 3.10 -20.99 3.87
N GLU A 123 3.96 -20.16 3.28
CA GLU A 123 4.63 -19.04 3.95
C GLU A 123 4.06 -17.68 3.57
N LEU A 124 3.05 -17.63 2.68
CA LEU A 124 2.46 -16.38 2.19
C LEU A 124 1.70 -15.57 3.25
N ILE A 125 1.22 -16.22 4.31
CA ILE A 125 0.36 -15.56 5.31
C ILE A 125 1.10 -14.39 5.96
N LYS A 126 2.34 -14.62 6.42
CA LYS A 126 3.12 -13.63 7.15
C LYS A 126 3.40 -12.36 6.32
N PRO A 127 3.94 -12.43 5.08
CA PRO A 127 4.12 -11.23 4.27
C PRO A 127 2.83 -10.47 3.95
N VAL A 128 1.69 -11.17 3.81
CA VAL A 128 0.40 -10.49 3.60
C VAL A 128 -0.01 -9.74 4.86
N LEU A 129 0.11 -10.36 6.04
CA LEU A 129 -0.13 -9.71 7.33
C LEU A 129 0.80 -8.50 7.54
N ASP A 130 2.10 -8.65 7.25
CA ASP A 130 3.10 -7.57 7.33
C ASP A 130 2.76 -6.40 6.40
N PHE A 131 2.36 -6.70 5.16
CA PHE A 131 1.94 -5.69 4.18
C PHE A 131 0.75 -4.86 4.69
N PHE A 132 -0.25 -5.52 5.26
CA PHE A 132 -1.41 -4.84 5.84
C PHE A 132 -1.15 -4.22 7.21
N GLY A 133 -0.06 -4.60 7.88
CA GLY A 133 0.31 -4.14 9.21
C GLY A 133 -0.61 -4.66 10.31
N VAL A 134 -1.02 -5.92 10.22
CA VAL A 134 -1.98 -6.57 11.15
C VAL A 134 -1.42 -7.88 11.69
N SER A 135 -1.78 -8.24 12.92
CA SER A 135 -1.20 -9.41 13.60
C SER A 135 -1.89 -10.74 13.26
N SER A 136 -3.09 -10.72 12.68
CA SER A 136 -3.80 -11.94 12.30
C SER A 136 -4.88 -11.70 11.23
N PRO A 137 -5.34 -12.77 10.55
CA PRO A 137 -6.47 -12.71 9.62
C PRO A 137 -7.76 -12.14 10.23
N GLU A 138 -8.03 -12.44 11.51
CA GLU A 138 -9.22 -11.96 12.24
C GLU A 138 -9.14 -10.44 12.50
N ILE A 139 -7.94 -9.93 12.79
CA ILE A 139 -7.71 -8.50 12.92
C ILE A 139 -7.85 -7.81 11.57
N TRP A 140 -7.35 -8.42 10.49
CA TRP A 140 -7.58 -7.90 9.14
C TRP A 140 -9.08 -7.78 8.86
N ASP A 141 -9.84 -8.85 9.13
CA ASP A 141 -11.27 -8.89 8.90
C ASP A 141 -12.00 -7.81 9.71
N SER A 142 -11.73 -7.68 11.01
CA SER A 142 -12.41 -6.68 11.84
C SER A 142 -12.05 -5.23 11.48
N PHE A 143 -10.79 -4.96 11.14
CA PHE A 143 -10.31 -3.62 10.83
C PHE A 143 -10.65 -3.20 9.39
N TYR A 144 -10.18 -3.98 8.40
CA TYR A 144 -10.34 -3.63 7.00
C TYR A 144 -11.76 -3.84 6.51
N LYS A 145 -12.52 -4.87 6.95
CA LYS A 145 -13.94 -4.94 6.56
C LYS A 145 -14.70 -3.72 7.07
N LYS A 146 -14.43 -3.23 8.28
CA LYS A 146 -15.10 -2.03 8.81
C LYS A 146 -14.69 -0.75 8.08
N GLU A 147 -13.40 -0.53 7.86
CA GLU A 147 -12.91 0.63 7.09
C GLU A 147 -13.50 0.61 5.67
N ILE A 148 -13.46 -0.53 5.01
CA ILE A 148 -13.98 -0.69 3.66
C ILE A 148 -15.49 -0.54 3.59
N VAL A 149 -16.21 -1.05 4.58
CA VAL A 149 -17.66 -0.87 4.69
C VAL A 149 -18.01 0.62 4.82
N SER A 150 -17.13 1.44 5.40
CA SER A 150 -17.29 2.91 5.41
C SER A 150 -16.95 3.57 4.07
N TYR A 151 -16.17 2.90 3.22
CA TYR A 151 -15.88 3.30 1.83
C TYR A 151 -16.96 2.83 0.84
N ARG A 152 -18.01 2.14 1.32
CA ARG A 152 -19.14 1.68 0.50
C ARG A 152 -19.83 2.86 -0.15
N LYS A 153 -19.65 2.97 -1.46
CA LYS A 153 -20.79 3.12 -2.35
C LYS A 153 -20.81 2.12 -3.50
N SER A 154 -19.72 1.44 -3.85
CA SER A 154 -19.64 0.65 -5.10
C SER A 154 -19.92 -0.85 -4.95
N ASP A 155 -20.72 -1.39 -5.87
CA ASP A 155 -21.02 -2.82 -5.92
C ASP A 155 -19.78 -3.66 -6.27
N CYS A 156 -18.81 -3.13 -7.05
CA CYS A 156 -17.56 -3.84 -7.38
C CYS A 156 -16.65 -4.06 -6.17
N PHE A 157 -16.68 -3.16 -5.17
CA PHE A 157 -15.88 -3.34 -3.96
C PHE A 157 -16.35 -4.56 -3.15
N THR A 158 -17.62 -4.94 -3.27
CA THR A 158 -18.17 -6.09 -2.54
C THR A 158 -17.78 -7.42 -3.17
N SER A 159 -17.59 -7.50 -4.49
CA SER A 159 -17.17 -8.72 -5.19
C SER A 159 -15.68 -9.01 -5.05
N HIS A 160 -14.81 -7.98 -4.92
CA HIS A 160 -13.35 -8.13 -4.86
C HIS A 160 -12.68 -7.39 -3.69
N LEU A 161 -13.29 -7.45 -2.50
CA LEU A 161 -12.88 -6.76 -1.27
C LEU A 161 -11.36 -6.76 -1.01
N LYS A 162 -10.75 -7.95 -0.97
CA LYS A 162 -9.33 -8.12 -0.64
C LYS A 162 -8.40 -7.55 -1.69
N ALA A 163 -8.80 -7.59 -2.97
CA ALA A 163 -8.02 -7.01 -4.05
C ALA A 163 -8.04 -5.48 -3.99
N SER A 164 -9.23 -4.89 -3.84
CA SER A 164 -9.39 -3.44 -3.69
C SER A 164 -8.69 -2.90 -2.42
N ALA A 165 -8.77 -3.65 -1.31
CA ALA A 165 -8.01 -3.34 -0.10
C ALA A 165 -6.50 -3.37 -0.33
N SER A 166 -6.01 -4.36 -1.09
CA SER A 166 -4.58 -4.49 -1.43
C SER A 166 -4.10 -3.31 -2.26
N TRP A 167 -4.90 -2.89 -3.23
CA TRP A 167 -4.58 -1.73 -4.07
C TRP A 167 -4.50 -0.43 -3.26
N LEU A 168 -5.52 -0.16 -2.43
CA LEU A 168 -5.54 1.02 -1.57
C LEU A 168 -4.36 1.02 -0.58
N ARG A 169 -4.05 -0.13 0.04
CA ARG A 169 -2.93 -0.27 0.96
C ARG A 169 -1.59 -0.01 0.26
N ALA A 170 -1.42 -0.49 -0.97
CA ALA A 170 -0.23 -0.20 -1.77
C ALA A 170 -0.10 1.31 -2.05
N GLY A 171 -1.20 1.98 -2.38
CA GLY A 171 -1.26 3.43 -2.53
C GLY A 171 -0.83 4.17 -1.26
N ILE A 172 -1.35 3.75 -0.10
CA ILE A 172 -1.01 4.33 1.21
C ILE A 172 0.48 4.19 1.53
N ILE A 173 1.04 2.98 1.36
CA ILE A 173 2.46 2.71 1.65
C ILE A 173 3.37 3.55 0.73
N LYS A 174 3.07 3.59 -0.58
CA LYS A 174 3.85 4.39 -1.53
C LYS A 174 3.77 5.88 -1.21
N SER A 175 2.58 6.37 -0.90
CA SER A 175 2.35 7.78 -0.56
C SER A 175 3.03 8.17 0.75
N GLY A 176 3.14 7.24 1.71
CA GLY A 176 3.89 7.43 2.95
C GLY A 176 5.37 7.73 2.73
N ARG A 177 5.97 7.23 1.64
CA ARG A 177 7.39 7.43 1.28
C ARG A 177 7.66 8.76 0.56
N ILE A 178 6.63 9.44 0.09
CA ILE A 178 6.77 10.73 -0.62
C ILE A 178 6.81 11.85 0.40
N GLU A 179 7.86 12.65 0.39
CA GLU A 179 7.92 13.89 1.18
C GLU A 179 7.03 14.95 0.53
N THR A 180 6.21 15.62 1.34
CA THR A 180 5.30 16.68 0.89
C THR A 180 5.38 17.85 1.85
N LEU A 181 5.03 19.05 1.39
CA LEU A 181 4.78 20.18 2.29
C LEU A 181 3.46 19.95 3.06
N SER A 182 3.11 20.88 3.93
CA SER A 182 1.79 20.86 4.60
C SER A 182 0.70 21.25 3.60
N TYR A 183 -0.41 20.51 3.63
CA TYR A 183 -1.53 20.74 2.75
C TYR A 183 -2.04 22.18 2.78
N ASN A 184 -2.18 22.77 1.59
CA ASN A 184 -2.77 24.08 1.41
C ASN A 184 -3.73 24.06 0.22
N SER A 185 -5.01 24.25 0.50
CA SER A 185 -6.08 24.19 -0.51
C SER A 185 -5.98 25.29 -1.56
N GLU A 186 -5.54 26.49 -1.20
CA GLU A 186 -5.39 27.62 -2.13
C GLU A 186 -4.24 27.36 -3.11
N ILE A 187 -3.10 26.89 -2.59
CA ILE A 187 -1.96 26.48 -3.42
C ILE A 187 -2.37 25.35 -4.35
N PHE A 188 -3.05 24.32 -3.83
CA PHE A 188 -3.48 23.20 -4.66
C PHE A 188 -4.42 23.65 -5.78
N LYS A 189 -5.42 24.48 -5.46
CA LYS A 189 -6.36 25.02 -6.45
C LYS A 189 -5.64 25.80 -7.55
N ASN A 190 -4.66 26.65 -7.20
CA ASN A 190 -3.84 27.38 -8.17
C ASN A 190 -2.97 26.44 -9.02
N TYR A 191 -2.51 25.34 -8.45
CA TYR A 191 -1.70 24.35 -9.17
C TYR A 191 -2.53 23.48 -10.10
N LEU A 192 -3.82 23.27 -9.85
CA LEU A 192 -4.68 22.55 -10.77
C LEU A 192 -4.77 23.23 -12.15
N ASP A 193 -4.77 24.56 -12.22
CA ASP A 193 -4.70 25.30 -13.49
C ASP A 193 -3.37 25.04 -14.22
N LYS A 194 -2.25 24.98 -13.48
CA LYS A 194 -0.95 24.61 -14.05
C LYS A 194 -0.93 23.16 -14.53
N ILE A 195 -1.53 22.24 -13.77
CA ILE A 195 -1.61 20.82 -14.14
C ILE A 195 -2.50 20.63 -15.37
N LYS A 196 -3.56 21.41 -15.53
CA LYS A 196 -4.38 21.42 -16.76
C LYS A 196 -3.53 21.75 -17.99
N ASP A 197 -2.65 22.73 -17.89
CA ASP A 197 -1.73 23.09 -18.97
C ASP A 197 -0.75 21.95 -19.32
N LEU A 198 -0.52 20.99 -18.40
CA LEU A 198 0.31 19.81 -18.67
C LEU A 198 -0.41 18.75 -19.50
N THR A 199 -1.73 18.83 -19.67
CA THR A 199 -2.50 17.79 -20.40
C THR A 199 -2.05 17.62 -21.85
N VAL A 200 -1.54 18.68 -22.47
CA VAL A 200 -1.03 18.67 -23.85
C VAL A 200 0.40 18.13 -23.97
N LYS A 201 1.10 17.94 -22.85
CA LYS A 201 2.49 17.46 -22.79
C LYS A 201 2.56 15.94 -22.85
N ASP A 202 3.74 15.42 -23.15
CA ASP A 202 3.99 13.98 -23.10
C ASP A 202 4.33 13.52 -21.68
N VAL A 203 4.18 12.21 -21.42
CA VAL A 203 4.26 11.61 -20.08
C VAL A 203 5.57 11.89 -19.35
N ILE A 204 6.68 11.93 -20.09
CA ILE A 204 8.02 12.21 -19.55
C ILE A 204 8.11 13.64 -19.01
N GLU A 205 7.34 14.58 -19.58
CA GLU A 205 7.29 15.97 -19.14
C GLU A 205 6.25 16.19 -18.03
N PHE A 206 5.01 15.71 -18.21
CA PHE A 206 3.95 16.05 -17.26
C PHE A 206 4.06 15.28 -15.95
N GLU A 207 4.44 14.00 -15.97
CA GLU A 207 4.35 13.16 -14.77
C GLU A 207 5.24 13.68 -13.62
N PRO A 208 6.52 14.03 -13.85
CA PRO A 208 7.36 14.56 -12.78
C PRO A 208 6.87 15.92 -12.27
N GLU A 209 6.45 16.82 -13.15
CA GLU A 209 5.98 18.16 -12.77
C GLU A 209 4.67 18.09 -12.00
N MET A 210 3.75 17.23 -12.43
CA MET A 210 2.48 16.98 -11.75
C MET A 210 2.69 16.42 -10.34
N LYS A 211 3.59 15.43 -10.17
CA LYS A 211 3.98 14.91 -8.85
C LYS A 211 4.57 15.99 -7.96
N LYS A 212 5.45 16.83 -8.50
CA LYS A 212 6.08 17.94 -7.79
C LYS A 212 5.04 18.96 -7.31
N LEU A 213 4.16 19.43 -8.20
CA LEU A 213 3.11 20.39 -7.85
C LEU A 213 2.18 19.82 -6.76
N CYS A 214 1.76 18.56 -6.89
CA CYS A 214 0.99 17.88 -5.84
C CYS A 214 1.76 17.86 -4.50
N ALA A 215 3.03 17.46 -4.49
CA ALA A 215 3.83 17.35 -3.27
C ALA A 215 4.03 18.72 -2.58
N GLU A 216 4.27 19.78 -3.34
CA GLU A 216 4.33 21.16 -2.85
C GLU A 216 3.00 21.65 -2.26
N ALA A 217 1.87 21.14 -2.75
CA ALA A 217 0.54 21.42 -2.20
C ALA A 217 0.14 20.51 -1.03
N GLY A 218 1.03 19.61 -0.59
CA GLY A 218 0.78 18.65 0.49
C GLY A 218 0.02 17.39 0.08
N ILE A 219 0.14 16.99 -1.19
CA ILE A 219 -0.54 15.83 -1.76
C ILE A 219 0.48 14.85 -2.33
N ALA A 220 0.45 13.62 -1.85
CA ALA A 220 1.21 12.52 -2.43
C ALA A 220 0.43 11.93 -3.62
N LEU A 221 0.89 12.21 -4.84
CA LEU A 221 0.37 11.60 -6.06
C LEU A 221 1.12 10.30 -6.36
N VAL A 222 0.41 9.18 -6.40
CA VAL A 222 0.96 7.86 -6.68
C VAL A 222 0.20 7.14 -7.79
N PHE A 223 0.93 6.31 -8.52
CA PHE A 223 0.38 5.43 -9.55
C PHE A 223 0.58 3.98 -9.14
N VAL A 224 -0.50 3.23 -9.08
CA VAL A 224 -0.50 1.81 -8.69
C VAL A 224 -1.34 1.04 -9.70
N PRO A 225 -0.79 0.07 -10.44
CA PRO A 225 -1.59 -0.79 -11.29
C PRO A 225 -2.69 -1.48 -10.50
N GLU A 226 -3.89 -1.53 -11.04
CA GLU A 226 -5.02 -2.26 -10.46
C GLU A 226 -4.77 -3.78 -10.44
N PRO A 227 -5.28 -4.50 -9.43
CA PRO A 227 -5.35 -5.95 -9.46
C PRO A 227 -6.27 -6.43 -10.60
N PRO A 228 -6.13 -7.68 -11.06
CA PRO A 228 -7.08 -8.30 -11.97
C PRO A 228 -8.51 -8.21 -11.43
N ASP A 229 -9.47 -8.04 -12.34
CA ASP A 229 -10.92 -8.05 -12.07
C ASP A 229 -11.43 -6.93 -11.13
N VAL A 230 -10.59 -5.93 -10.84
CA VAL A 230 -10.96 -4.75 -10.06
C VAL A 230 -11.05 -3.51 -10.98
N HIS A 231 -12.20 -2.84 -10.96
CA HIS A 231 -12.52 -1.70 -11.83
C HIS A 231 -12.32 -0.34 -11.14
N ILE A 232 -11.16 -0.15 -10.49
CA ILE A 232 -10.87 1.11 -9.79
C ILE A 232 -10.08 2.06 -10.69
N TYR A 233 -10.51 3.33 -10.75
CA TYR A 233 -9.82 4.39 -11.49
C TYR A 233 -8.91 5.22 -10.60
N GLY A 234 -9.39 5.54 -9.41
CA GLY A 234 -8.71 6.40 -8.46
C GLY A 234 -9.17 6.19 -7.03
N ALA A 235 -8.37 6.71 -6.11
CA ALA A 235 -8.78 6.89 -4.73
C ALA A 235 -8.08 8.08 -4.08
N THR A 236 -8.83 8.76 -3.22
CA THR A 236 -8.36 9.87 -2.39
C THR A 236 -8.46 9.50 -0.93
N LYS A 237 -7.36 9.67 -0.18
CA LYS A 237 -7.31 9.45 1.27
C LYS A 237 -6.47 10.49 1.98
N TRP A 238 -6.91 10.94 3.14
CA TRP A 238 -6.05 11.71 4.04
C TRP A 238 -5.16 10.79 4.87
N LEU A 239 -3.85 11.03 4.82
CA LEU A 239 -2.83 10.26 5.56
C LEU A 239 -2.47 10.90 6.91
N GLY A 240 -3.13 12.00 7.24
CA GLY A 240 -2.96 12.80 8.45
C GLY A 240 -3.69 14.14 8.29
N ALA A 241 -3.51 15.06 9.24
CA ALA A 241 -4.19 16.36 9.19
C ALA A 241 -3.76 17.25 8.00
N ASN A 242 -2.50 17.09 7.57
CA ASN A 242 -1.82 17.99 6.63
C ASN A 242 -1.28 17.30 5.38
N LYS A 243 -1.66 16.03 5.13
CA LYS A 243 -1.17 15.28 3.96
C LYS A 243 -2.31 14.46 3.36
N ALA A 244 -2.60 14.70 2.09
CA ALA A 244 -3.53 13.90 1.32
C ALA A 244 -2.79 12.98 0.34
N MET A 245 -3.48 11.93 -0.09
CA MET A 245 -3.06 10.99 -1.12
C MET A 245 -4.06 11.07 -2.27
N ILE A 246 -3.54 11.15 -3.49
CA ILE A 246 -4.27 10.82 -4.71
C ILE A 246 -3.56 9.60 -5.29
N CYS A 247 -4.29 8.48 -5.37
CA CYS A 247 -3.80 7.24 -5.95
C CYS A 247 -4.60 6.98 -7.23
N LEU A 248 -3.93 6.89 -8.37
CA LEU A 248 -4.57 6.58 -9.64
C LEU A 248 -4.18 5.17 -10.09
N SER A 249 -5.14 4.42 -10.63
CA SER A 249 -4.86 3.11 -11.25
C SER A 249 -4.05 3.31 -12.53
N LEU A 250 -3.62 2.28 -13.26
CA LEU A 250 -2.97 2.48 -14.57
C LEU A 250 -3.80 1.91 -15.72
N ARG A 251 -5.10 1.75 -15.47
CA ARG A 251 -6.06 1.09 -16.36
C ARG A 251 -6.42 1.90 -17.60
N HIS A 252 -6.44 1.25 -18.77
CA HIS A 252 -6.99 1.72 -20.06
C HIS A 252 -6.54 3.09 -20.59
N LYS A 253 -5.52 3.72 -19.99
CA LYS A 253 -5.29 5.18 -19.98
C LYS A 253 -5.04 5.83 -21.32
N SER A 254 -6.12 6.03 -22.08
CA SER A 254 -6.18 7.21 -22.91
C SER A 254 -6.15 8.46 -22.04
N ASP A 255 -5.60 9.53 -22.60
CA ASP A 255 -5.42 10.83 -21.98
C ASP A 255 -6.71 11.39 -21.38
N ASP A 256 -7.86 11.18 -22.01
CA ASP A 256 -9.16 11.60 -21.49
C ASP A 256 -9.51 10.99 -20.12
N GLN A 257 -9.40 9.67 -20.00
CA GLN A 257 -9.71 8.95 -18.76
C GLN A 257 -8.70 9.31 -17.67
N PHE A 258 -7.41 9.38 -18.02
CA PHE A 258 -6.36 9.74 -17.07
C PHE A 258 -6.60 11.10 -16.42
N TRP A 259 -6.80 12.14 -17.25
CA TRP A 259 -6.96 13.50 -16.76
C TRP A 259 -8.28 13.67 -16.02
N PHE A 260 -9.36 13.07 -16.51
CA PHE A 260 -10.65 13.11 -15.81
C PHE A 260 -10.55 12.51 -14.40
N SER A 261 -9.99 11.31 -14.26
CA SER A 261 -9.83 10.66 -12.95
C SER A 261 -8.93 11.48 -12.02
N PHE A 262 -7.83 12.07 -12.52
CA PHE A 262 -7.01 12.94 -11.67
C PHE A 262 -7.79 14.14 -11.12
N PHE A 263 -8.49 14.89 -11.97
CA PHE A 263 -9.22 16.06 -11.53
C PHE A 263 -10.46 15.72 -10.68
N HIS A 264 -11.03 14.53 -10.88
CA HIS A 264 -12.07 13.97 -10.02
C HIS A 264 -11.51 13.73 -8.61
N GLU A 265 -10.41 13.01 -8.47
CA GLU A 265 -9.75 12.79 -7.17
C GLU A 265 -9.30 14.11 -6.51
N ALA A 266 -8.80 15.05 -7.30
CA ALA A 266 -8.46 16.40 -6.81
C ALA A 266 -9.69 17.13 -6.25
N ALA A 267 -10.87 16.94 -6.84
CA ALA A 267 -12.12 17.49 -6.32
C ALA A 267 -12.44 16.91 -4.93
N HIS A 268 -12.25 15.60 -4.72
CA HIS A 268 -12.45 14.99 -3.40
C HIS A 268 -11.53 15.58 -2.33
N VAL A 269 -10.27 15.90 -2.69
CA VAL A 269 -9.35 16.57 -1.76
C VAL A 269 -9.83 17.98 -1.40
N LEU A 270 -10.37 18.72 -2.37
CA LEU A 270 -10.74 20.13 -2.20
C LEU A 270 -12.12 20.35 -1.56
N LEU A 271 -13.11 19.55 -1.95
CA LEU A 271 -14.53 19.81 -1.69
C LEU A 271 -15.09 18.94 -0.55
N HIS A 272 -14.44 17.83 -0.21
CA HIS A 272 -14.99 16.85 0.70
C HIS A 272 -14.16 16.67 1.98
N ASP A 273 -14.82 16.22 3.06
CA ASP A 273 -14.23 16.12 4.41
C ASP A 273 -13.02 15.18 4.47
N LYS A 274 -12.02 15.57 5.26
CA LYS A 274 -10.76 14.86 5.50
C LYS A 274 -10.93 13.47 6.13
N ARG A 275 -12.08 13.20 6.76
CA ARG A 275 -12.34 11.92 7.43
C ARG A 275 -12.74 10.79 6.49
N ASN A 276 -13.06 11.10 5.23
CA ASN A 276 -13.55 10.12 4.29
C ASN A 276 -12.44 9.71 3.30
N THR A 277 -12.39 8.42 2.97
CA THR A 277 -11.66 7.94 1.79
C THR A 277 -12.67 7.80 0.67
N PHE A 278 -12.33 8.30 -0.53
CA PHE A 278 -13.16 8.22 -1.73
C PHE A 278 -12.47 7.30 -2.74
N ILE A 279 -13.25 6.50 -3.47
CA ILE A 279 -12.76 5.51 -4.44
C ILE A 279 -13.70 5.55 -5.65
N ASP A 280 -13.16 5.89 -6.81
CA ASP A 280 -13.90 5.97 -8.07
C ASP A 280 -14.03 4.58 -8.73
N ASP A 281 -15.27 4.13 -8.94
CA ASP A 281 -15.68 2.84 -9.53
C ASP A 281 -16.86 3.03 -10.50
N GLU A 282 -16.97 2.15 -11.50
CA GLU A 282 -18.04 2.21 -12.52
C GLU A 282 -19.41 1.94 -11.88
N GLY A 283 -20.21 2.98 -11.62
CA GLY A 283 -21.65 2.83 -11.32
C GLY A 283 -22.27 3.75 -10.26
N LEU A 284 -21.58 4.80 -9.77
CA LEU A 284 -22.01 5.56 -8.59
C LEU A 284 -22.50 6.99 -8.82
N ASP A 285 -23.22 7.23 -9.91
CA ASP A 285 -23.81 8.53 -10.25
C ASP A 285 -24.92 9.04 -9.30
N GLN A 286 -25.22 8.35 -8.19
CA GLN A 286 -26.33 8.71 -7.29
C GLN A 286 -25.92 9.56 -6.08
N ASP A 287 -24.63 9.68 -5.76
CA ASP A 287 -24.17 10.53 -4.65
C ASP A 287 -23.94 11.99 -5.09
N GLU A 288 -24.40 12.94 -4.29
CA GLU A 288 -24.21 14.37 -4.57
C GLU A 288 -22.73 14.76 -4.59
N LYS A 289 -21.89 14.09 -3.77
CA LYS A 289 -20.44 14.31 -3.77
C LYS A 289 -19.77 13.84 -5.07
N GLU A 290 -20.16 12.70 -5.60
CA GLU A 290 -19.65 12.17 -6.87
C GLU A 290 -20.06 13.08 -8.04
N LYS A 291 -21.32 13.55 -8.04
CA LYS A 291 -21.79 14.54 -9.02
C LYS A 291 -21.02 15.86 -8.92
N GLU A 292 -20.72 16.31 -7.70
CA GLU A 292 -19.94 17.52 -7.46
C GLU A 292 -18.51 17.37 -7.97
N ALA A 293 -17.85 16.24 -7.68
CA ALA A 293 -16.52 15.91 -8.17
C ALA A 293 -16.48 15.80 -9.71
N ASN A 294 -17.47 15.13 -10.31
CA ASN A 294 -17.62 15.04 -11.76
C ASN A 294 -17.79 16.41 -12.40
N ARG A 295 -18.65 17.27 -11.84
CA ARG A 295 -18.83 18.65 -12.33
C ARG A 295 -17.55 19.48 -12.20
N PHE A 296 -16.86 19.37 -11.06
CA PHE A 296 -15.59 20.07 -10.83
C PHE A 296 -14.54 19.66 -11.86
N SER A 297 -14.34 18.35 -12.05
CA SER A 297 -13.39 17.79 -13.01
C SER A 297 -13.68 18.25 -14.45
N ARG A 298 -14.96 18.27 -14.83
CA ARG A 298 -15.36 18.76 -16.15
C ARG A 298 -15.05 20.23 -16.33
N ASN A 299 -15.50 21.06 -15.39
CA ASN A 299 -15.41 22.51 -15.51
C ASN A 299 -13.96 23.04 -15.44
N ILE A 300 -13.06 22.35 -14.72
CA ILE A 300 -11.65 22.74 -14.70
C ILE A 300 -10.97 22.42 -16.04
N LEU A 301 -11.24 21.25 -16.61
CA LEU A 301 -10.72 20.86 -17.93
C LEU A 301 -11.29 21.76 -19.02
N ILE A 302 -12.61 21.85 -19.13
CA ILE A 302 -13.29 22.69 -20.13
C ILE A 302 -14.48 23.33 -19.46
N ALA A 303 -14.47 24.66 -19.36
CA ALA A 303 -15.57 25.39 -18.77
C ALA A 303 -16.89 25.15 -19.54
N ASP A 304 -17.98 25.00 -18.79
CA ASP A 304 -19.28 24.56 -19.33
C ASP A 304 -19.77 25.47 -20.47
N LYS A 305 -19.52 26.77 -20.38
CA LYS A 305 -19.94 27.74 -21.39
C LYS A 305 -19.27 27.46 -22.73
N GLU A 306 -17.96 27.29 -22.73
CA GLU A 306 -17.12 27.07 -23.90
C GLU A 306 -17.45 25.71 -24.54
N TYR A 307 -17.65 24.67 -23.72
CA TYR A 307 -18.04 23.36 -24.21
C TYR A 307 -19.43 23.37 -24.83
N ASN A 308 -20.41 23.99 -24.18
CA ASN A 308 -21.77 24.11 -24.72
C ASN A 308 -21.82 24.92 -26.03
N GLU A 309 -21.03 26.00 -26.13
CA GLU A 309 -20.89 26.77 -27.38
C GLU A 309 -20.31 25.93 -28.52
N PHE A 310 -19.34 25.05 -28.22
CA PHE A 310 -18.77 24.13 -29.20
C PHE A 310 -19.77 23.06 -29.64
N VAL A 311 -20.46 22.41 -28.69
CA VAL A 311 -21.47 21.37 -28.97
C VAL A 311 -22.63 21.93 -29.80
N ARG A 312 -23.10 23.15 -29.53
CA ARG A 312 -24.18 23.81 -30.30
C ARG A 312 -23.87 24.00 -31.77
N ARG A 313 -22.60 24.04 -32.18
CA ARG A 313 -22.20 24.14 -33.60
C ARG A 313 -22.49 22.86 -34.39
N GLY A 314 -22.62 21.72 -33.70
CA GLY A 314 -22.99 20.43 -34.29
C GLY A 314 -21.96 19.84 -35.26
N LYS A 315 -20.70 20.34 -35.26
CA LYS A 315 -19.61 19.85 -36.12
C LYS A 315 -18.50 19.27 -35.27
N PHE A 316 -18.29 17.96 -35.42
CA PHE A 316 -17.31 17.19 -34.65
C PHE A 316 -16.30 16.49 -35.56
N TYR A 317 -15.85 17.15 -36.64
CA TYR A 317 -14.79 16.59 -37.47
C TYR A 317 -13.45 16.67 -36.71
N PRO A 318 -12.45 15.83 -37.05
CA PRO A 318 -11.17 15.81 -36.34
C PRO A 318 -10.51 17.20 -36.19
N ASN A 319 -10.55 18.02 -37.24
CA ASN A 319 -9.98 19.37 -37.22
C ASN A 319 -10.75 20.34 -36.31
N ASP A 320 -12.08 20.17 -36.18
CA ASP A 320 -12.88 20.98 -35.26
C ASP A 320 -12.51 20.66 -33.81
N ILE A 321 -12.36 19.37 -33.49
CA ILE A 321 -11.97 18.88 -32.17
C ILE A 321 -10.56 19.36 -31.81
N ILE A 322 -9.59 19.23 -32.73
CA ILE A 322 -8.20 19.69 -32.51
C ILE A 322 -8.12 21.21 -32.34
N SER A 323 -8.87 21.96 -33.15
CA SER A 323 -8.91 23.43 -33.05
C SER A 323 -9.52 23.87 -31.71
N PHE A 324 -10.60 23.21 -31.28
CA PHE A 324 -11.22 23.47 -30.00
C PHE A 324 -10.31 23.10 -28.82
N SER A 325 -9.69 21.91 -28.83
CA SER A 325 -8.77 21.50 -27.76
C SER A 325 -7.58 22.45 -27.62
N SER A 326 -7.01 22.89 -28.74
CA SER A 326 -5.92 23.88 -28.77
C SER A 326 -6.34 25.22 -28.18
N LYS A 327 -7.55 25.71 -28.50
CA LYS A 327 -8.11 26.94 -27.93
C LYS A 327 -8.29 26.83 -26.40
N GLN A 328 -8.72 25.66 -25.92
CA GLN A 328 -8.93 25.40 -24.50
C GLN A 328 -7.66 25.02 -23.74
N ARG A 329 -6.53 24.83 -24.47
CA ARG A 329 -5.24 24.37 -23.93
C ARG A 329 -5.36 23.04 -23.18
N VAL A 330 -6.17 22.12 -23.72
CA VAL A 330 -6.33 20.76 -23.19
C VAL A 330 -5.97 19.70 -24.21
N ALA A 331 -5.64 18.50 -23.73
CA ALA A 331 -5.42 17.35 -24.61
C ALA A 331 -6.64 17.10 -25.51
N THR A 332 -6.38 16.77 -26.78
CA THR A 332 -7.45 16.48 -27.75
C THR A 332 -8.30 15.29 -27.32
N GLY A 333 -7.69 14.29 -26.67
CA GLY A 333 -8.43 13.15 -26.15
C GLY A 333 -9.50 13.56 -25.14
N VAL A 334 -9.23 14.52 -24.24
CA VAL A 334 -10.20 15.01 -23.24
C VAL A 334 -11.49 15.50 -23.91
N VAL A 335 -11.38 16.27 -25.01
CA VAL A 335 -12.55 16.73 -25.77
C VAL A 335 -13.30 15.54 -26.37
N VAL A 336 -12.60 14.56 -26.94
CA VAL A 336 -13.22 13.33 -27.46
C VAL A 336 -13.94 12.57 -26.35
N GLY A 337 -13.32 12.42 -25.18
CA GLY A 337 -13.92 11.78 -24.02
C GLY A 337 -15.22 12.45 -23.58
N PHE A 338 -15.25 13.78 -23.51
CA PHE A 338 -16.45 14.54 -23.15
C PHE A 338 -17.57 14.33 -24.19
N LEU A 339 -17.26 14.41 -25.48
CA LEU A 339 -18.25 14.20 -26.55
C LEU A 339 -18.80 12.78 -26.55
N GLN A 340 -17.97 11.77 -26.26
CA GLN A 340 -18.39 10.37 -26.17
C GLN A 340 -19.26 10.12 -24.94
N HIS A 341 -18.85 10.63 -23.78
CA HIS A 341 -19.59 10.53 -22.53
C HIS A 341 -20.97 11.20 -22.62
N ASP A 342 -21.06 12.38 -23.24
CA ASP A 342 -22.30 13.11 -23.40
C ASP A 342 -23.14 12.65 -24.62
N GLU A 343 -22.77 11.51 -25.20
CA GLU A 343 -23.41 10.85 -26.33
C GLU A 343 -23.57 11.75 -27.57
N LYS A 344 -22.68 12.73 -27.75
CA LYS A 344 -22.65 13.60 -28.95
C LYS A 344 -21.98 12.91 -30.13
N ILE A 345 -21.09 11.96 -29.85
CA ILE A 345 -20.47 11.06 -30.82
C ILE A 345 -20.45 9.62 -30.27
N PRO A 346 -20.48 8.59 -31.12
CA PRO A 346 -20.29 7.21 -30.68
C PRO A 346 -18.89 6.96 -30.08
N TYR A 347 -18.80 6.06 -29.08
CA TYR A 347 -17.52 5.63 -28.45
C TYR A 347 -16.47 5.05 -29.42
N LYS A 348 -16.87 4.64 -30.63
CA LYS A 348 -15.95 4.15 -31.67
C LYS A 348 -15.30 5.27 -32.47
N TRP A 349 -15.84 6.49 -32.41
CA TRP A 349 -15.38 7.62 -33.21
C TRP A 349 -14.21 8.34 -32.56
N HIS A 350 -13.31 8.88 -33.40
CA HIS A 350 -12.19 9.74 -33.01
C HIS A 350 -11.20 9.16 -31.96
N ASN A 351 -11.24 7.86 -31.66
CA ASN A 351 -10.28 7.21 -30.74
C ASN A 351 -8.81 7.37 -31.16
N LYS A 352 -8.54 7.61 -32.46
CA LYS A 352 -7.18 7.92 -32.96
C LYS A 352 -6.64 9.26 -32.47
N LEU A 353 -7.49 10.14 -31.98
CA LEU A 353 -7.11 11.44 -31.41
C LEU A 353 -6.77 11.36 -29.91
N LYS A 354 -7.03 10.20 -29.28
CA LYS A 354 -6.66 9.93 -27.89
C LYS A 354 -5.23 9.40 -27.82
N LYS A 355 -4.44 9.91 -26.88
CA LYS A 355 -3.09 9.39 -26.60
C LYS A 355 -3.16 8.35 -25.50
N ARG A 356 -2.44 7.25 -25.60
CA ARG A 356 -2.30 6.28 -24.49
C ARG A 356 -1.00 6.51 -23.74
N TYR A 357 -1.07 6.49 -22.42
CA TYR A 357 0.11 6.66 -21.56
C TYR A 357 0.63 5.32 -21.04
N GLU A 358 1.95 5.16 -21.08
CA GLU A 358 2.67 4.11 -20.37
C GLU A 358 3.43 4.76 -19.21
N ILE A 359 2.76 4.87 -18.07
CA ILE A 359 3.39 5.36 -16.83
C ILE A 359 4.05 4.16 -16.16
N ILE A 360 5.37 4.23 -15.97
CA ILE A 360 6.09 3.19 -15.23
C ILE A 360 5.76 3.38 -13.75
N PRO A 361 5.15 2.39 -13.07
CA PRO A 361 4.93 2.48 -11.64
C PRO A 361 6.29 2.57 -10.96
N GLY A 362 6.65 3.73 -10.42
CA GLY A 362 7.86 3.88 -9.62
C GLY A 362 7.89 2.82 -8.50
N VAL A 363 9.02 2.13 -8.38
CA VAL A 363 9.27 1.05 -7.41
C VAL A 363 9.28 1.57 -5.98
#